data_AF-A0A4Q4T9Z2-F1
#
_entry.id   AF-A0A4Q4T9Z2-F1
#
_cell.length_a   1.000
_cell.length_b   1.000
_cell.length_c   1.000
_cell.angle_alpha   90.00
_cell.angle_beta   90.00
_cell.angle_gamma   90.00
#
_symmetry.space_group_name_H-M   'P 1'
#
loop_
_entity.id
_entity.type
_entity.pdbx_description
1 polymer ?
#
loop_
_entity_poly.entity_id
_entity_poly.type
_entity_poly.pdbx_seq_one_letter_code
_entity_poly.pdbx_strand_id
1 'polypeptide(L)'
;MSSENARNKFLKDCETLIKAIHANKGTKVDEAIRRQSKDGEISSSEPWCELRHYLGRLHSYREAAEVIVASTERWPKLFEDFTVVSVQSSRHMRKPIPKSELTAADIIRNMIPEEEDPRPYLSQVEVMQKLGLDKLIQDQVRRQSFRPYVHAEVLVHGHLLRRGISHPRNYWNGWKYIGSSKPTCRLCYYYFNAHQDNVHVRNSHLNLYPNWRLPDVFENEGPDAIRRQIQLMENITENVRNDAKRTLEEKRPLGKRHDSNTHSALPEYLNLSDSSSVMGSVSQARMSTSRDGHRELSTIREGSCCSLDPNEASDGSDDEGGGVPVFCR
;
A
#
# COMPACT_ATOMS: atom_id res chain seq x y z
N MET A 1 -15.75 8.20 -37.87
CA MET A 1 -17.16 8.33 -37.42
C MET A 1 -17.68 7.11 -36.65
N SER A 2 -17.43 5.86 -37.06
CA SER A 2 -17.89 4.66 -36.32
C SER A 2 -17.30 4.51 -34.89
N SER A 3 -16.01 4.85 -34.74
CA SER A 3 -15.28 4.75 -33.45
C SER A 3 -15.78 5.73 -32.37
N GLU A 4 -16.22 6.93 -32.76
CA GLU A 4 -16.63 7.96 -31.82
C GLU A 4 -18.01 7.68 -31.22
N ASN A 5 -18.95 7.19 -32.04
CA ASN A 5 -20.27 6.73 -31.56
C ASN A 5 -20.13 5.53 -30.62
N ALA A 6 -19.23 4.59 -30.93
CA ALA A 6 -18.94 3.46 -30.04
C ALA A 6 -18.36 3.91 -28.70
N ARG A 7 -17.41 4.86 -28.72
CA ARG A 7 -16.84 5.45 -27.49
C ARG A 7 -17.90 6.15 -26.65
N ASN A 8 -18.77 6.96 -27.27
CA ASN A 8 -19.81 7.69 -26.55
C ASN A 8 -20.84 6.75 -25.93
N LYS A 9 -21.23 5.69 -26.64
CA LYS A 9 -22.09 4.64 -26.08
C LYS A 9 -21.43 3.96 -24.89
N PHE A 10 -20.17 3.57 -25.01
CA PHE A 10 -19.41 2.93 -23.93
C PHE A 10 -19.37 3.81 -22.67
N LEU A 11 -19.06 5.11 -22.81
CA LEU A 11 -19.03 6.05 -21.68
C LEU A 11 -20.41 6.19 -21.01
N LYS A 12 -21.49 6.26 -21.80
CA LYS A 12 -22.87 6.32 -21.28
C LYS A 12 -23.26 5.05 -20.53
N ASP A 13 -22.85 3.89 -21.02
CA ASP A 13 -23.08 2.61 -20.36
C ASP A 13 -22.31 2.54 -19.03
N CYS A 14 -21.05 2.99 -19.01
CA CYS A 14 -20.25 3.09 -17.78
C CYS A 14 -20.89 4.03 -16.74
N GLU A 15 -21.35 5.21 -17.16
CA GLU A 15 -22.03 6.16 -16.28
C GLU A 15 -23.30 5.55 -15.67
N THR A 16 -24.10 4.89 -16.51
CA THR A 16 -25.33 4.20 -16.10
C THR A 16 -25.02 3.12 -15.06
N LEU A 17 -23.99 2.32 -15.30
CA LEU A 17 -23.55 1.28 -14.38
C LEU A 17 -23.10 1.88 -13.03
N ILE A 18 -22.24 2.90 -13.04
CA ILE A 18 -21.75 3.54 -11.80
C ILE A 18 -22.91 4.15 -10.99
N LYS A 19 -23.89 4.77 -11.67
CA LYS A 19 -25.11 5.29 -11.04
C LYS A 19 -25.93 4.18 -10.39
N ALA A 20 -26.13 3.06 -11.08
CA ALA A 20 -26.84 1.90 -10.53
C ALA A 20 -26.12 1.29 -9.32
N ILE A 21 -24.79 1.16 -9.38
CA ILE A 21 -23.99 0.65 -8.25
C ILE A 21 -24.14 1.57 -7.04
N HIS A 22 -24.04 2.88 -7.23
CA HIS A 22 -24.17 3.85 -6.15
C HIS A 22 -25.58 3.83 -5.53
N ALA A 23 -26.64 3.79 -6.36
CA ALA A 23 -28.03 3.72 -5.89
C ALA A 23 -28.33 2.43 -5.11
N ASN A 24 -27.61 1.33 -5.39
CA ASN A 24 -27.78 0.07 -4.69
C ASN A 24 -27.04 -0.02 -3.35
N LYS A 25 -26.18 0.94 -3.00
CA LYS A 25 -25.47 0.92 -1.70
C LYS A 25 -26.45 0.96 -0.53
N GLY A 26 -26.23 0.09 0.47
CA GLY A 26 -27.10 0.03 1.65
C GLY A 26 -28.51 -0.52 1.38
N THR A 27 -28.79 -0.97 0.16
CA THR A 27 -30.05 -1.66 -0.15
C THR A 27 -29.97 -3.14 0.21
N LYS A 28 -31.13 -3.82 0.23
CA LYS A 28 -31.21 -5.29 0.38
C LYS A 28 -30.39 -6.06 -0.66
N VAL A 29 -30.15 -5.48 -1.85
CA VAL A 29 -29.32 -6.07 -2.90
C VAL A 29 -27.84 -6.05 -2.50
N ASP A 30 -27.33 -4.92 -2.01
CA ASP A 30 -25.94 -4.84 -1.48
C ASP A 30 -25.76 -5.77 -0.28
N GLU A 31 -26.73 -5.84 0.63
CA GLU A 31 -26.71 -6.80 1.74
C GLU A 31 -26.69 -8.25 1.26
N ALA A 32 -27.47 -8.59 0.23
CA ALA A 32 -27.48 -9.93 -0.35
C ALA A 32 -26.13 -10.31 -0.97
N ILE A 33 -25.54 -9.41 -1.76
CA ILE A 33 -24.20 -9.62 -2.34
C ILE A 33 -23.17 -9.82 -1.23
N ARG A 34 -23.20 -9.01 -0.16
CA ARG A 34 -22.29 -9.14 0.98
C ARG A 34 -22.45 -10.46 1.71
N ARG A 35 -23.68 -10.94 1.89
CA ARG A 35 -23.96 -12.23 2.54
C ARG A 35 -23.44 -13.39 1.70
N GLN A 36 -23.77 -13.44 0.40
CA GLN A 36 -23.32 -14.52 -0.47
C GLN A 36 -21.80 -14.52 -0.66
N SER A 37 -21.14 -13.37 -0.52
CA SER A 37 -19.67 -13.29 -0.50
C SER A 37 -19.02 -13.80 0.80
N LYS A 38 -19.81 -14.10 1.84
CA LYS A 38 -19.33 -14.63 3.13
C LYS A 38 -19.73 -16.09 3.38
N ASP A 39 -20.69 -16.63 2.63
CA ASP A 39 -21.18 -17.99 2.83
C ASP A 39 -20.05 -18.99 2.55
N GLY A 40 -19.70 -19.78 3.57
CA GLY A 40 -18.48 -20.59 3.65
C GLY A 40 -18.39 -21.81 2.72
N GLU A 41 -19.24 -21.90 1.71
CA GLU A 41 -19.02 -22.84 0.62
C GLU A 41 -17.93 -22.28 -0.30
N ILE A 42 -16.74 -22.88 -0.18
CA ILE A 42 -15.49 -22.46 -0.81
C ILE A 42 -15.61 -22.31 -2.34
N SER A 43 -16.55 -23.01 -2.99
CA SER A 43 -16.75 -22.97 -4.45
C SER A 43 -17.89 -22.07 -4.92
N SER A 44 -18.97 -21.88 -4.15
CA SER A 44 -20.15 -21.11 -4.58
C SER A 44 -20.06 -19.61 -4.26
N SER A 45 -19.21 -19.23 -3.30
CA SER A 45 -19.00 -17.84 -2.86
C SER A 45 -18.00 -17.05 -3.72
N GLU A 46 -17.15 -17.71 -4.50
CA GLU A 46 -16.10 -17.05 -5.28
C GLU A 46 -16.64 -16.04 -6.31
N PRO A 47 -17.64 -16.37 -7.16
CA PRO A 47 -18.21 -15.41 -8.10
C PRO A 47 -18.82 -14.19 -7.40
N TRP A 48 -19.40 -14.39 -6.21
CA TRP A 48 -19.95 -13.29 -5.40
C TRP A 48 -18.85 -12.41 -4.80
N CYS A 49 -17.72 -12.99 -4.41
CA CYS A 49 -16.55 -12.24 -3.97
C CYS A 49 -15.99 -11.37 -5.10
N GLU A 50 -15.87 -11.92 -6.31
CA GLU A 50 -15.42 -11.18 -7.50
C GLU A 50 -16.42 -10.08 -7.87
N LEU A 51 -17.71 -10.39 -7.93
CA LEU A 51 -18.75 -9.40 -8.20
C LEU A 51 -18.68 -8.26 -7.18
N ARG A 52 -18.65 -8.56 -5.88
CA ARG A 52 -18.52 -7.57 -4.81
C ARG A 52 -17.25 -6.74 -4.99
N HIS A 53 -16.14 -7.37 -5.38
CA HIS A 53 -14.88 -6.68 -5.62
C HIS A 53 -15.00 -5.66 -6.76
N TYR A 54 -15.46 -6.08 -7.94
CA TYR A 54 -15.60 -5.19 -9.10
C TYR A 54 -16.61 -4.07 -8.89
N LEU A 55 -17.77 -4.36 -8.28
CA LEU A 55 -18.74 -3.33 -7.93
C LEU A 55 -18.14 -2.30 -6.96
N GLY A 56 -17.40 -2.77 -5.96
CA GLY A 56 -16.69 -1.90 -5.02
C GLY A 56 -15.62 -1.03 -5.69
N ARG A 57 -14.86 -1.57 -6.64
CA ARG A 57 -13.85 -0.82 -7.40
C ARG A 57 -14.46 0.25 -8.30
N LEU A 58 -15.54 -0.06 -8.99
CA LEU A 58 -16.22 0.92 -9.85
C LEU A 58 -16.84 2.04 -9.01
N HIS A 59 -17.41 1.68 -7.86
CA HIS A 59 -18.00 2.64 -6.93
C HIS A 59 -16.95 3.56 -6.30
N SER A 60 -15.77 3.03 -5.96
CA SER A 60 -14.73 3.81 -5.27
C SER A 60 -14.19 4.98 -6.09
N TYR A 61 -14.26 4.94 -7.42
CA TYR A 61 -13.95 6.09 -8.28
C TYR A 61 -14.94 7.24 -8.08
N ARG A 62 -16.23 6.93 -8.00
CA ARG A 62 -17.25 7.94 -7.73
C ARG A 62 -17.11 8.50 -6.32
N GLU A 63 -16.92 7.64 -5.32
CA GLU A 63 -16.68 8.08 -3.94
C GLU A 63 -15.43 8.98 -3.86
N ALA A 64 -14.34 8.64 -4.56
CA ALA A 64 -13.14 9.46 -4.59
C ALA A 64 -13.40 10.85 -5.20
N ALA A 65 -14.18 10.91 -6.29
CA ALA A 65 -14.55 12.19 -6.90
C ALA A 65 -15.42 13.04 -5.94
N GLU A 66 -16.41 12.43 -5.29
CA GLU A 66 -17.26 13.10 -4.29
C GLU A 66 -16.42 13.61 -3.11
N VAL A 67 -15.47 12.80 -2.60
CA VAL A 67 -14.53 13.20 -1.55
C VAL A 67 -13.66 14.36 -1.98
N ILE A 68 -13.13 14.36 -3.21
CA ILE A 68 -12.30 15.46 -3.73
C ILE A 68 -13.12 16.75 -3.76
N VAL A 69 -14.31 16.73 -4.36
CA VAL A 69 -15.18 17.92 -4.42
C VAL A 69 -15.50 18.43 -3.02
N ALA A 70 -15.96 17.56 -2.11
CA ALA A 70 -16.25 17.97 -0.73
C ALA A 70 -15.01 18.51 0.01
N SER A 71 -13.83 17.96 -0.28
CA SER A 71 -12.57 18.40 0.30
C SER A 71 -12.14 19.77 -0.22
N THR A 72 -12.47 20.13 -1.46
CA THR A 72 -12.13 21.45 -2.02
C THR A 72 -12.85 22.58 -1.29
N GLU A 73 -14.11 22.37 -0.89
CA GLU A 73 -14.86 23.34 -0.12
C GLU A 73 -14.30 23.51 1.30
N ARG A 74 -13.89 22.39 1.93
CA ARG A 74 -13.39 22.40 3.31
C ARG A 74 -11.94 22.88 3.42
N TRP A 75 -11.10 22.51 2.47
CA TRP A 75 -9.65 22.74 2.48
C TRP A 75 -9.15 23.26 1.12
N PRO A 76 -9.61 24.45 0.67
CA PRO A 76 -9.27 24.99 -0.66
C PRO A 76 -7.76 25.08 -0.89
N LYS A 77 -7.01 25.46 0.14
CA LYS A 77 -5.53 25.53 0.12
C LYS A 77 -4.81 24.21 -0.19
N LEU A 78 -5.47 23.05 -0.07
CA LEU A 78 -4.88 21.77 -0.48
C LEU A 78 -4.89 21.61 -2.02
N PHE A 79 -5.77 22.35 -2.70
CA PHE A 79 -6.00 22.29 -4.14
C PHE A 79 -5.53 23.55 -4.88
N GLU A 80 -5.08 24.57 -4.14
CA GLU A 80 -4.50 25.82 -4.64
C GLU A 80 -2.98 25.80 -4.46
N ASP A 81 -2.24 26.40 -5.41
CA ASP A 81 -0.79 26.66 -5.31
C ASP A 81 0.10 25.48 -4.89
N PHE A 82 -0.29 24.24 -5.21
CA PHE A 82 0.53 23.07 -4.93
C PHE A 82 1.62 22.87 -5.98
N THR A 83 2.75 22.30 -5.55
CA THR A 83 3.83 21.90 -6.45
C THR A 83 3.88 20.39 -6.55
N VAL A 84 3.95 19.88 -7.78
CA VAL A 84 4.23 18.46 -8.03
C VAL A 84 5.74 18.28 -8.11
N VAL A 85 6.28 17.49 -7.18
CA VAL A 85 7.69 17.12 -7.16
C VAL A 85 7.82 15.64 -7.52
N SER A 86 8.40 15.37 -8.67
CA SER A 86 8.68 14.00 -9.12
C SER A 86 9.85 13.42 -8.34
N VAL A 87 9.65 12.22 -7.77
CA VAL A 87 10.71 11.43 -7.14
C VAL A 87 11.07 10.29 -8.07
N GLN A 88 12.34 10.23 -8.49
CA GLN A 88 12.81 9.16 -9.38
C GLN A 88 12.65 7.79 -8.73
N SER A 89 12.04 6.85 -9.45
CA SER A 89 11.95 5.45 -9.05
C SER A 89 13.33 4.86 -8.75
N SER A 90 13.40 3.99 -7.74
CA SER A 90 14.66 3.33 -7.41
C SER A 90 15.13 2.40 -8.53
N ARG A 91 16.45 2.24 -8.65
CA ARG A 91 17.03 1.27 -9.57
C ARG A 91 16.76 -0.16 -9.08
N HIS A 92 16.46 -1.03 -10.02
CA HIS A 92 16.39 -2.47 -9.80
C HIS A 92 17.79 -3.00 -9.47
N MET A 93 17.88 -3.71 -8.35
CA MET A 93 19.13 -4.33 -7.91
C MET A 93 19.20 -5.78 -8.34
N ARG A 94 20.43 -6.29 -8.45
CA ARG A 94 20.67 -7.71 -8.67
C ARG A 94 20.13 -8.49 -7.47
N LYS A 95 19.61 -9.68 -7.73
CA LYS A 95 19.16 -10.56 -6.65
C LYS A 95 20.29 -10.79 -5.62
N PRO A 96 20.01 -10.67 -4.32
CA PRO A 96 21.01 -10.87 -3.28
C PRO A 96 21.26 -12.36 -3.00
N ILE A 97 20.37 -13.24 -3.46
CA ILE A 97 20.45 -14.68 -3.21
C ILE A 97 21.42 -15.31 -4.22
N PRO A 98 22.52 -15.94 -3.77
CA PRO A 98 23.42 -16.67 -4.67
C PRO A 98 22.69 -17.83 -5.34
N LYS A 99 23.23 -18.33 -6.46
CA LYS A 99 22.71 -19.56 -7.07
C LYS A 99 23.07 -20.74 -6.17
N SER A 100 22.17 -21.10 -5.26
CA SER A 100 22.32 -22.22 -4.34
C SER A 100 21.08 -23.11 -4.36
N GLU A 101 21.30 -24.41 -4.18
CA GLU A 101 20.23 -25.41 -4.02
C GLU A 101 19.62 -25.33 -2.61
N LEU A 102 19.02 -24.18 -2.26
CA LEU A 102 18.27 -23.99 -1.02
C LEU A 102 17.05 -24.92 -0.94
N THR A 103 16.98 -25.76 0.09
CA THR A 103 15.77 -26.53 0.40
C THR A 103 14.89 -25.80 1.41
N ALA A 104 13.61 -26.17 1.50
CA ALA A 104 12.72 -25.69 2.54
C ALA A 104 13.27 -26.00 3.93
N ALA A 105 13.85 -27.19 4.13
CA ALA A 105 14.43 -27.58 5.41
C ALA A 105 15.63 -26.71 5.81
N ASP A 106 16.46 -26.29 4.85
CA ASP A 106 17.58 -25.37 5.11
C ASP A 106 17.07 -23.97 5.47
N ILE A 107 16.00 -23.51 4.81
CA ILE A 107 15.37 -22.22 5.15
C ILE A 107 14.82 -22.25 6.57
N ILE A 108 14.12 -23.33 6.98
CA ILE A 108 13.62 -23.46 8.36
C ILE A 108 14.77 -23.46 9.35
N ARG A 109 15.83 -24.25 9.13
CA ARG A 109 16.98 -24.29 10.04
C ARG A 109 17.65 -22.92 10.23
N ASN A 110 17.69 -22.08 9.19
CA ASN A 110 18.24 -20.72 9.28
C ASN A 110 17.24 -19.68 9.82
N MET A 111 15.96 -20.02 9.87
CA MET A 111 14.89 -19.14 10.33
C MET A 111 14.63 -19.28 11.83
N ILE A 112 14.72 -20.50 12.35
CA ILE A 112 14.47 -20.80 13.76
C ILE A 112 15.70 -20.37 14.58
N PRO A 113 15.53 -19.56 15.66
CA PRO A 113 16.61 -19.25 16.59
C PRO A 113 17.22 -20.52 17.18
N GLU A 114 18.50 -20.48 17.56
CA GLU A 114 19.20 -21.67 18.08
C GLU A 114 18.56 -22.22 19.37
N GLU A 115 17.84 -21.38 20.11
CA GLU A 115 17.17 -21.74 21.36
C GLU A 115 15.81 -22.44 21.14
N GLU A 116 15.25 -22.37 19.94
CA GLU A 116 13.94 -22.94 19.59
C GLU A 116 14.11 -24.27 18.84
N ASP A 117 13.31 -25.28 19.20
CA ASP A 117 13.36 -26.59 18.54
C ASP A 117 12.79 -26.51 17.11
N PRO A 118 13.57 -26.77 16.04
CA PRO A 118 13.07 -26.70 14.68
C PRO A 118 12.23 -27.93 14.27
N ARG A 119 12.25 -29.03 15.04
CA ARG A 119 11.62 -30.31 14.66
C ARG A 119 10.12 -30.20 14.33
N PRO A 120 9.28 -29.43 15.05
CA PRO A 120 7.86 -29.29 14.73
C PRO A 120 7.60 -28.62 13.37
N TYR A 121 8.48 -27.72 12.93
CA TYR A 121 8.36 -27.07 11.62
C TYR A 121 8.95 -27.94 10.51
N LEU A 122 10.05 -28.64 10.79
CA LEU A 122 10.69 -29.55 9.84
C LEU A 122 9.76 -30.72 9.46
N SER A 123 9.01 -31.28 10.40
CA SER A 123 8.04 -32.35 10.10
C SER A 123 6.92 -31.88 9.16
N GLN A 124 6.46 -30.65 9.34
CA GLN A 124 5.46 -30.03 8.46
C GLN A 124 6.03 -29.74 7.07
N VAL A 125 7.27 -29.27 7.01
CA VAL A 125 7.97 -29.03 5.75
C VAL A 125 8.19 -30.33 4.99
N GLU A 126 8.51 -31.44 5.66
CA GLU A 126 8.68 -32.74 5.01
C GLU A 126 7.42 -33.16 4.21
N VAL A 127 6.23 -32.91 4.78
CA VAL A 127 4.96 -33.15 4.08
C VAL A 127 4.83 -32.26 2.85
N MET A 128 5.18 -30.98 2.95
CA MET A 128 5.11 -30.03 1.83
C MET A 128 6.17 -30.29 0.76
N GLN A 129 7.34 -30.81 1.13
CA GLN A 129 8.37 -31.23 0.19
C GLN A 129 7.90 -32.38 -0.69
N LYS A 130 7.14 -33.34 -0.13
CA LYS A 130 6.46 -34.39 -0.91
C LYS A 130 5.45 -33.83 -1.92
N LEU A 131 4.94 -32.62 -1.68
CA LEU A 131 4.06 -31.87 -2.59
C LEU A 131 4.82 -30.93 -3.54
N GLY A 132 6.16 -30.97 -3.55
CA GLY A 132 7.00 -30.21 -4.47
C GLY A 132 7.42 -28.82 -3.99
N LEU A 133 7.35 -28.52 -2.69
CA LEU A 133 7.75 -27.22 -2.13
C LEU A 133 9.19 -26.82 -2.50
N ASP A 134 10.15 -27.75 -2.42
CA ASP A 134 11.55 -27.45 -2.77
C ASP A 134 11.70 -27.02 -4.23
N LYS A 135 10.94 -27.64 -5.13
CA LYS A 135 10.93 -27.25 -6.54
C LYS A 135 10.41 -25.82 -6.70
N LEU A 136 9.33 -25.45 -6.00
CA LEU A 136 8.81 -24.08 -6.04
C LEU A 136 9.80 -23.05 -5.50
N ILE A 137 10.49 -23.38 -4.41
CA ILE A 137 11.56 -22.53 -3.85
C ILE A 137 12.69 -22.36 -4.87
N GLN A 138 13.13 -23.47 -5.49
CA GLN A 138 14.16 -23.44 -6.52
C GLN A 138 13.75 -22.59 -7.72
N ASP A 139 12.54 -22.77 -8.23
CA ASP A 139 12.01 -21.99 -9.36
C ASP A 139 11.99 -20.49 -9.02
N GLN A 140 11.58 -20.14 -7.80
CA GLN A 140 11.56 -18.75 -7.34
C GLN A 140 12.96 -18.15 -7.16
N VAL A 141 13.92 -18.89 -6.59
CA VAL A 141 15.32 -18.46 -6.40
C VAL A 141 16.04 -18.32 -7.75
N ARG A 142 15.72 -19.19 -8.71
CA ARG A 142 16.30 -19.20 -10.07
C ARG A 142 15.68 -18.15 -10.99
N ARG A 143 14.52 -17.60 -10.64
CA ARG A 143 13.79 -16.59 -11.42
C ARG A 143 14.69 -15.38 -11.73
N GLN A 144 14.93 -15.15 -13.02
CA GLN A 144 15.80 -14.05 -13.49
C GLN A 144 15.14 -12.67 -13.37
N SER A 145 13.80 -12.64 -13.32
CA SER A 145 13.03 -11.41 -13.12
C SER A 145 12.98 -10.98 -11.65
N PHE A 146 13.60 -11.74 -10.73
CA PHE A 146 13.75 -11.31 -9.35
C PHE A 146 14.79 -10.19 -9.27
N ARG A 147 14.29 -8.95 -9.28
CA ARG A 147 15.07 -7.72 -9.33
C ARG A 147 14.50 -6.73 -8.32
N PRO A 148 14.89 -6.84 -7.04
CA PRO A 148 14.34 -6.02 -5.97
C PRO A 148 14.51 -4.52 -6.23
N TYR A 149 13.49 -3.76 -5.85
CA TYR A 149 13.46 -2.30 -5.93
C TYR A 149 12.72 -1.74 -4.71
N VAL A 150 12.91 -0.46 -4.43
CA VAL A 150 12.25 0.25 -3.33
C VAL A 150 10.86 0.66 -3.79
N HIS A 151 9.83 0.24 -3.05
CA HIS A 151 8.45 0.60 -3.35
C HIS A 151 8.20 2.10 -3.12
N ALA A 152 7.21 2.65 -3.82
CA ALA A 152 6.97 4.10 -3.88
C ALA A 152 6.77 4.75 -2.50
N GLU A 153 6.04 4.11 -1.57
CA GLU A 153 5.80 4.67 -0.24
C GLU A 153 7.12 4.85 0.53
N VAL A 154 7.94 3.80 0.52
CA VAL A 154 9.24 3.76 1.21
C VAL A 154 10.24 4.71 0.53
N LEU A 155 10.17 4.84 -0.79
CA LEU A 155 10.99 5.75 -1.58
C LEU A 155 10.67 7.22 -1.27
N VAL A 156 9.38 7.59 -1.24
CA VAL A 156 8.92 8.93 -0.86
C VAL A 156 9.33 9.23 0.58
N HIS A 157 9.17 8.28 1.49
CA HIS A 157 9.60 8.44 2.87
C HIS A 157 11.10 8.75 2.97
N GLY A 158 11.95 7.94 2.33
CA GLY A 158 13.39 8.19 2.30
C GLY A 158 13.76 9.53 1.64
N HIS A 159 13.03 9.96 0.60
CA HIS A 159 13.22 11.27 -0.01
C HIS A 159 12.92 12.42 0.95
N LEU A 160 11.83 12.34 1.71
CA LEU A 160 11.45 13.34 2.71
C LEU A 160 12.49 13.43 3.83
N LEU A 161 12.94 12.29 4.36
CA LEU A 161 13.97 12.25 5.41
C LEU A 161 15.27 12.92 4.98
N ARG A 162 15.77 12.65 3.77
CA ARG A 162 16.99 13.28 3.23
C ARG A 162 16.88 14.79 3.08
N ARG A 163 15.66 15.33 2.99
CA ARG A 163 15.39 16.78 2.93
C ARG A 163 15.10 17.38 4.30
N GLY A 164 15.24 16.63 5.39
CA GLY A 164 14.92 17.07 6.75
C GLY A 164 13.40 17.23 6.98
N ILE A 165 12.57 16.63 6.14
CA ILE A 165 11.12 16.66 6.26
C ILE A 165 10.69 15.45 7.09
N SER A 166 10.74 15.61 8.41
CA SER A 166 10.35 14.57 9.36
C SER A 166 9.45 15.10 10.48
N HIS A 167 9.46 16.41 10.76
CA HIS A 167 8.66 16.95 11.84
C HIS A 167 7.20 17.14 11.39
N PRO A 168 6.19 16.87 12.23
CA PRO A 168 4.78 17.06 11.87
C PRO A 168 4.47 18.43 11.25
N ARG A 169 5.14 19.51 11.71
CA ARG A 169 4.98 20.86 11.15
C ARG A 169 5.28 20.98 9.65
N ASN A 170 6.04 20.04 9.08
CA ASN A 170 6.35 20.00 7.67
C ASN A 170 5.22 19.38 6.82
N TYR A 171 4.20 18.81 7.47
CA TYR A 171 3.07 18.16 6.83
C TYR A 171 1.80 18.99 6.97
N TRP A 172 0.91 18.85 6.00
CA TRP A 172 -0.41 19.47 6.04
C TRP A 172 -1.16 19.12 7.33
N ASN A 173 -1.63 20.12 8.07
CA ASN A 173 -2.29 19.99 9.37
C ASN A 173 -1.52 19.18 10.43
N GLY A 174 -0.20 19.02 10.30
CA GLY A 174 0.55 18.15 11.19
C GLY A 174 0.37 16.65 10.92
N TRP A 175 -0.38 16.28 9.88
CA TRP A 175 -0.69 14.89 9.56
C TRP A 175 0.45 14.27 8.78
N LYS A 176 1.33 13.61 9.50
CA LYS A 176 2.46 12.89 8.94
C LYS A 176 2.00 11.66 8.19
N TYR A 177 1.53 11.83 6.95
CA TYR A 177 0.88 10.79 6.16
C TYR A 177 1.45 10.72 4.75
N ILE A 178 1.70 9.50 4.27
CA ILE A 178 2.05 9.21 2.88
C ILE A 178 0.89 8.45 2.25
N GLY A 179 0.27 9.08 1.25
CA GLY A 179 -0.80 8.46 0.45
C GLY A 179 -0.25 7.74 -0.77
N SER A 180 -0.77 6.55 -1.05
CA SER A 180 -0.49 5.77 -2.27
C SER A 180 -1.78 5.27 -2.92
N SER A 181 -1.73 5.00 -4.22
CA SER A 181 -2.88 4.55 -5.02
C SER A 181 -3.41 3.17 -4.57
N LYS A 182 -2.53 2.29 -4.09
CA LYS A 182 -2.84 0.99 -3.49
C LYS A 182 -2.57 1.00 -1.97
N PRO A 183 -3.24 0.15 -1.18
CA PRO A 183 -2.82 -0.20 0.17
C PRO A 183 -1.34 -0.59 0.22
N THR A 184 -0.68 -0.38 1.36
CA THR A 184 0.72 -0.80 1.46
C THR A 184 0.85 -2.31 1.37
N CYS A 185 1.93 -2.77 0.73
CA CYS A 185 2.27 -4.19 0.78
C CYS A 185 2.74 -4.61 2.18
N ARG A 186 2.90 -5.93 2.38
CA ARG A 186 3.33 -6.49 3.67
C ARG A 186 4.70 -5.95 4.12
N LEU A 187 5.66 -5.88 3.22
CA LEU A 187 7.02 -5.42 3.57
C LEU A 187 7.09 -3.91 3.80
N CYS A 188 6.30 -3.12 3.06
CA CYS A 188 6.11 -1.70 3.37
C CYS A 188 5.45 -1.51 4.75
N TYR A 189 4.46 -2.33 5.09
CA TYR A 189 3.82 -2.30 6.41
C TYR A 189 4.81 -2.57 7.55
N TYR A 190 5.63 -3.62 7.43
CA TYR A 190 6.68 -3.89 8.43
C TYR A 190 7.71 -2.78 8.51
N TYR A 191 8.11 -2.22 7.37
CA TYR A 191 9.01 -1.07 7.32
C TYR A 191 8.45 0.11 8.14
N PHE A 192 7.21 0.54 7.87
CA PHE A 192 6.63 1.70 8.55
C PHE A 192 6.36 1.45 10.05
N ASN A 193 6.03 0.21 10.44
CA ASN A 193 5.86 -0.15 11.84
C ASN A 193 7.18 -0.18 12.62
N ALA A 194 8.27 -0.60 11.98
CA ALA A 194 9.58 -0.69 12.63
C ALA A 194 10.37 0.63 12.56
N HIS A 195 9.99 1.56 11.69
CA HIS A 195 10.70 2.83 11.52
C HIS A 195 10.31 3.86 12.59
N GLN A 196 11.29 4.47 13.25
CA GLN A 196 11.12 5.43 14.35
C GLN A 196 10.45 6.76 13.96
N ASP A 197 10.18 6.95 12.67
CA ASP A 197 9.70 8.23 12.14
C ASP A 197 8.17 8.35 12.29
N ASN A 198 7.47 7.24 12.53
CA ASN A 198 6.03 7.20 12.81
C ASN A 198 5.17 7.92 11.75
N VAL A 199 5.55 7.81 10.48
CA VAL A 199 4.71 8.28 9.38
C VAL A 199 3.55 7.29 9.16
N HIS A 200 2.35 7.84 9.03
CA HIS A 200 1.16 7.06 8.73
C HIS A 200 1.08 6.75 7.23
N VAL A 201 0.55 5.57 6.93
CA VAL A 201 0.31 5.09 5.58
C VAL A 201 -1.05 4.41 5.52
N ARG A 202 -1.52 4.09 4.30
CA ARG A 202 -2.76 3.31 4.14
C ARG A 202 -2.63 1.95 4.82
N ASN A 203 -3.72 1.48 5.41
CA ASN A 203 -3.80 0.12 5.98
C ASN A 203 -3.39 -0.92 4.93
N SER A 204 -2.58 -1.90 5.32
CA SER A 204 -2.01 -2.89 4.40
C SER A 204 -3.02 -3.90 3.87
N HIS A 205 -2.83 -4.36 2.63
CA HIS A 205 -3.50 -5.56 2.11
C HIS A 205 -2.74 -6.86 2.48
N LEU A 206 -1.55 -6.74 3.10
CA LEU A 206 -0.69 -7.83 3.57
C LEU A 206 -0.23 -8.84 2.51
N ASN A 207 -0.20 -8.47 1.22
CA ASN A 207 0.39 -9.32 0.18
C ASN A 207 1.90 -9.12 0.16
N LEU A 208 2.62 -10.22 -0.06
CA LEU A 208 4.07 -10.23 -0.13
C LEU A 208 4.49 -10.03 -1.59
N TYR A 209 5.22 -8.95 -1.87
CA TYR A 209 5.87 -8.75 -3.16
C TYR A 209 7.36 -9.01 -2.98
N PRO A 210 7.90 -10.11 -3.58
CA PRO A 210 9.30 -10.47 -3.40
C PRO A 210 10.25 -9.39 -3.91
N ASN A 211 9.90 -8.70 -5.01
CA ASN A 211 10.67 -7.60 -5.59
C ASN A 211 10.57 -6.33 -4.70
N TRP A 212 11.12 -6.40 -3.50
CA TRP A 212 11.14 -5.34 -2.51
C TRP A 212 12.52 -5.27 -1.85
N ARG A 213 12.99 -4.06 -1.55
CA ARG A 213 14.20 -3.84 -0.75
C ARG A 213 14.10 -2.54 0.05
N LEU A 214 14.98 -2.41 1.04
CA LEU A 214 15.17 -1.17 1.78
C LEU A 214 15.80 -0.07 0.89
N PRO A 215 15.57 1.23 1.21
CA PRO A 215 16.30 2.34 0.62
C PRO A 215 17.81 2.20 0.73
N ASP A 216 18.54 2.76 -0.22
CA ASP A 216 20.00 2.83 -0.12
C ASP A 216 20.41 3.78 1.02
N VAL A 217 21.43 3.37 1.78
CA VAL A 217 22.17 4.25 2.71
C VAL A 217 23.52 4.57 2.09
N PHE A 218 23.86 5.85 2.01
CA PHE A 218 25.09 6.35 1.40
C PHE A 218 26.17 6.60 2.45
N GLU A 219 27.44 6.51 2.05
CA GLU A 219 28.60 6.62 2.96
C GLU A 219 28.62 7.94 3.75
N ASN A 220 28.09 9.02 3.16
CA ASN A 220 28.00 10.34 3.80
C ASN A 220 26.96 10.43 4.92
N GLU A 221 26.07 9.44 5.07
CA GLU A 221 25.06 9.39 6.15
C GLU A 221 25.64 8.81 7.46
N GLY A 222 26.87 8.30 7.42
CA GLY A 222 27.65 7.88 8.57
C GLY A 222 27.25 6.53 9.18
N PRO A 223 28.03 6.03 10.16
CA PRO A 223 27.83 4.69 10.74
C PRO A 223 26.46 4.49 11.39
N ASP A 224 25.85 5.56 11.91
CA ASP A 224 24.56 5.50 12.59
C ASP A 224 23.42 5.18 11.63
N ALA A 225 23.48 5.66 10.39
CA ALA A 225 22.50 5.33 9.36
C ALA A 225 22.56 3.85 8.98
N ILE A 226 23.76 3.29 8.86
CA ILE A 226 23.98 1.86 8.61
C ILE A 226 23.42 1.03 9.75
N ARG A 227 23.70 1.39 11.01
CA ARG A 227 23.16 0.67 12.18
C ARG A 227 21.63 0.68 12.21
N ARG A 228 21.00 1.83 11.95
CA ARG A 228 19.53 1.92 11.86
C ARG A 228 18.97 1.06 10.73
N GLN A 229 19.64 1.00 9.59
CA GLN A 229 19.21 0.17 8.47
C GLN A 229 19.30 -1.34 8.79
N ILE A 230 20.37 -1.77 9.47
CA ILE A 230 20.52 -3.16 9.91
C ILE A 230 19.40 -3.52 10.89
N GLN A 231 19.17 -2.69 11.91
CA GLN A 231 18.08 -2.90 12.89
C GLN A 231 16.71 -2.99 12.21
N LEU A 232 16.46 -2.14 11.21
CA LEU A 232 15.22 -2.18 10.45
C LEU A 232 15.09 -3.47 9.64
N MET A 233 16.18 -3.93 9.02
CA MET A 233 16.21 -5.19 8.29
C MET A 233 15.97 -6.39 9.21
N GLU A 234 16.58 -6.40 10.40
CA GLU A 234 16.38 -7.45 11.42
C GLU A 234 14.91 -7.52 11.86
N ASN A 235 14.30 -6.37 12.19
CA ASN A 235 12.90 -6.31 12.58
C ASN A 235 11.95 -6.80 11.47
N ILE A 236 12.21 -6.42 10.21
CA ILE A 236 11.41 -6.87 9.08
C ILE A 236 11.60 -8.38 8.85
N THR A 237 12.85 -8.87 8.89
CA THR A 237 13.16 -10.29 8.76
C THR A 237 12.45 -11.10 9.84
N GLU A 238 12.47 -10.65 11.09
CA GLU A 238 11.81 -11.35 12.20
C GLU A 238 10.29 -11.46 11.98
N ASN A 239 9.64 -10.39 11.52
CA ASN A 239 8.23 -10.45 11.15
C ASN A 239 7.95 -11.45 10.01
N VAL A 240 8.81 -11.49 8.99
CA VAL A 240 8.69 -12.46 7.88
C VAL A 240 8.89 -13.90 8.37
N ARG A 241 9.81 -14.13 9.31
CA ARG A 241 10.02 -15.44 9.93
C ARG A 241 8.79 -15.91 10.70
N ASN A 242 8.21 -15.02 11.52
CA ASN A 242 7.00 -15.31 12.27
C ASN A 242 5.79 -15.57 11.37
N ASP A 243 5.68 -14.86 10.26
CA ASP A 243 4.70 -15.15 9.21
C ASP A 243 4.85 -16.55 8.62
N ALA A 244 6.09 -16.98 8.33
CA ALA A 244 6.36 -18.31 7.80
C ALA A 244 6.04 -19.40 8.83
N LYS A 245 6.44 -19.24 10.10
CA LYS A 245 6.08 -20.14 11.20
C LYS A 245 4.58 -20.33 11.30
N ARG A 246 3.82 -19.24 11.44
CA ARG A 246 2.38 -19.36 11.61
C ARG A 246 1.65 -19.79 10.33
N THR A 247 2.18 -19.51 9.13
CA THR A 247 1.64 -20.09 7.87
C THR A 247 1.81 -21.61 7.86
N LEU A 248 2.94 -22.13 8.36
CA LEU A 248 3.10 -23.57 8.52
C LEU A 248 2.07 -24.11 9.52
N GLU A 249 1.93 -23.51 10.69
CA GLU A 249 1.01 -23.98 11.73
C GLU A 249 -0.47 -23.91 11.30
N GLU A 250 -0.91 -22.77 10.78
CA GLU A 250 -2.32 -22.53 10.44
C GLU A 250 -2.72 -23.09 9.07
N LYS A 251 -1.73 -23.44 8.21
CA LYS A 251 -1.92 -23.82 6.80
C LYS A 251 -2.72 -22.79 6.00
N ARG A 252 -2.64 -21.51 6.40
CA ARG A 252 -3.36 -20.40 5.79
C ARG A 252 -2.41 -19.28 5.42
N PRO A 253 -2.36 -18.87 4.14
CA PRO A 253 -1.56 -17.73 3.75
C PRO A 253 -2.18 -16.44 4.29
N LEU A 254 -1.31 -15.55 4.72
CA LEU A 254 -1.68 -14.15 4.94
C LEU A 254 -1.87 -13.41 3.61
N GLY A 255 -2.80 -12.46 3.60
CA GLY A 255 -2.99 -11.52 2.50
C GLY A 255 -4.42 -11.49 1.97
N LYS A 256 -4.64 -10.67 0.96
CA LYS A 256 -5.89 -10.57 0.20
C LYS A 256 -5.65 -11.07 -1.22
N ARG A 257 -6.67 -11.68 -1.81
CA ARG A 257 -6.66 -12.07 -3.22
C ARG A 257 -6.36 -10.86 -4.12
N HIS A 258 -7.03 -9.75 -3.84
CA HIS A 258 -6.88 -8.49 -4.56
C HIS A 258 -6.06 -7.51 -3.73
N ASP A 259 -5.06 -6.88 -4.36
CA ASP A 259 -4.21 -5.87 -3.73
C ASP A 259 -4.88 -4.49 -3.61
N SER A 260 -6.10 -4.38 -4.12
CA SER A 260 -6.80 -3.11 -4.32
C SER A 260 -7.94 -2.91 -3.32
N ASN A 261 -8.23 -1.66 -3.03
CA ASN A 261 -9.34 -1.29 -2.15
C ASN A 261 -10.66 -1.23 -2.91
N THR A 262 -11.70 -1.75 -2.27
CA THR A 262 -13.10 -1.70 -2.73
C THR A 262 -13.93 -0.68 -1.96
N HIS A 263 -13.29 0.10 -1.10
CA HIS A 263 -13.93 1.00 -0.14
C HIS A 263 -13.17 2.32 -0.10
N SER A 264 -13.85 3.40 -0.50
CA SER A 264 -13.44 4.78 -0.28
C SER A 264 -14.57 5.46 0.48
N ALA A 265 -14.68 5.22 1.79
CA ALA A 265 -15.78 5.84 2.54
C ALA A 265 -15.58 7.36 2.59
N LEU A 266 -16.63 8.13 2.24
CA LEU A 266 -16.71 9.56 2.56
C LEU A 266 -16.73 9.68 4.09
N PRO A 267 -15.73 10.29 4.72
CA PRO A 267 -15.78 10.54 6.16
C PRO A 267 -16.98 11.40 6.49
N GLU A 268 -17.67 11.09 7.59
CA GLU A 268 -18.91 11.75 8.01
C GLU A 268 -18.74 13.28 8.12
N TYR A 269 -17.55 13.75 8.51
CA TYR A 269 -17.23 15.17 8.59
C TYR A 269 -17.11 15.89 7.22
N LEU A 270 -16.94 15.16 6.12
CA LEU A 270 -16.99 15.70 4.75
C LEU A 270 -18.40 15.62 4.16
N ASN A 271 -19.36 15.05 4.89
CA ASN A 271 -20.72 14.96 4.40
C ASN A 271 -21.39 16.34 4.48
N LEU A 272 -21.37 17.06 3.36
CA LEU A 272 -21.92 18.41 3.24
C LEU A 272 -23.44 18.48 3.47
N SER A 273 -24.14 17.33 3.46
CA SER A 273 -25.58 17.25 3.70
C SER A 273 -26.00 17.60 5.13
N ASP A 274 -25.06 17.72 6.09
CA ASP A 274 -25.36 17.98 7.51
C ASP A 274 -24.77 19.29 8.05
N SER A 275 -24.42 20.22 7.15
CA SER A 275 -23.70 21.47 7.47
C SER A 275 -24.49 22.51 8.29
N SER A 276 -25.59 22.16 8.95
CA SER A 276 -26.37 23.10 9.78
C SER A 276 -26.16 22.95 11.29
N SER A 277 -25.38 21.98 11.80
CA SER A 277 -25.37 21.71 13.25
C SER A 277 -24.00 21.63 13.97
N VAL A 278 -22.86 21.61 13.26
CA VAL A 278 -21.56 21.28 13.91
C VAL A 278 -20.62 22.48 14.14
N MET A 279 -21.10 23.73 14.00
CA MET A 279 -20.29 24.93 14.33
C MET A 279 -20.26 25.28 15.84
N GLY A 280 -20.89 24.49 16.72
CA GLY A 280 -21.05 24.84 18.14
C GLY A 280 -19.98 24.32 19.12
N SER A 281 -19.20 23.28 18.80
CA SER A 281 -18.59 22.46 19.88
C SER A 281 -17.06 22.39 19.92
N VAL A 282 -16.34 23.05 19.00
CA VAL A 282 -14.86 22.98 18.97
C VAL A 282 -14.17 24.15 19.70
N SER A 283 -14.94 25.15 20.15
CA SER A 283 -14.38 26.41 20.68
C SER A 283 -14.09 26.45 22.19
N GLN A 284 -14.24 25.34 22.94
CA GLN A 284 -14.06 25.37 24.41
C GLN A 284 -12.90 24.55 24.98
N ALA A 285 -12.13 23.83 24.18
CA ALA A 285 -11.00 23.05 24.69
C ALA A 285 -9.67 23.53 24.08
N ARG A 286 -9.19 24.71 24.52
CA ARG A 286 -7.77 25.10 24.66
C ARG A 286 -7.65 26.62 24.85
N MET A 287 -7.88 27.08 26.08
CA MET A 287 -7.31 28.32 26.58
C MET A 287 -6.38 27.96 27.73
N SER A 288 -5.07 28.13 27.52
CA SER A 288 -4.04 28.55 28.51
C SER A 288 -2.64 28.34 27.94
N THR A 289 -2.02 29.38 27.37
CA THR A 289 -0.78 30.02 27.86
C THR A 289 -0.18 30.99 26.82
N SER A 290 0.19 32.16 27.34
CA SER A 290 0.83 33.40 26.82
C SER A 290 1.83 33.30 25.65
N ARG A 291 1.78 34.27 24.69
CA ARG A 291 2.63 35.50 24.50
C ARG A 291 4.13 35.19 24.35
N ASP A 292 4.92 35.76 23.44
CA ASP A 292 4.86 36.96 22.59
C ASP A 292 5.98 36.81 21.52
N GLY A 293 5.95 37.55 20.41
CA GLY A 293 7.15 37.77 19.57
C GLY A 293 6.95 37.89 18.05
N HIS A 294 6.67 39.11 17.59
CA HIS A 294 6.73 39.57 16.20
C HIS A 294 8.09 39.35 15.51
N ARG A 295 8.11 39.03 14.19
CA ARG A 295 8.80 39.85 13.15
C ARG A 295 8.45 39.42 11.71
N GLU A 296 8.34 40.42 10.84
CA GLU A 296 7.93 40.42 9.44
C GLU A 296 9.02 40.01 8.41
N LEU A 297 8.51 39.73 7.19
CA LEU A 297 9.03 40.02 5.83
C LEU A 297 10.28 39.28 5.31
N SER A 298 10.16 38.59 4.16
CA SER A 298 10.41 39.23 2.85
C SER A 298 10.34 38.27 1.65
N THR A 299 9.70 38.78 0.61
CA THR A 299 9.59 38.46 -0.82
C THR A 299 10.85 37.99 -1.56
N ILE A 300 10.76 36.93 -2.39
CA ILE A 300 11.49 36.71 -3.66
C ILE A 300 10.61 35.77 -4.53
N ARG A 301 9.84 36.24 -5.53
CA ARG A 301 10.15 36.61 -6.93
C ARG A 301 10.65 35.47 -7.84
N GLU A 302 9.69 34.95 -8.61
CA GLU A 302 9.68 34.51 -10.02
C GLU A 302 10.91 33.83 -10.67
N GLY A 303 10.63 32.72 -11.36
CA GLY A 303 11.21 32.43 -12.67
C GLY A 303 11.69 30.99 -12.87
N SER A 304 10.97 30.21 -13.66
CA SER A 304 11.47 29.66 -14.93
C SER A 304 10.65 28.45 -15.37
N CYS A 305 9.97 28.60 -16.51
CA CYS A 305 9.28 27.57 -17.25
C CYS A 305 10.31 26.59 -17.83
N CYS A 306 10.06 25.28 -17.70
CA CYS A 306 10.82 24.27 -18.44
C CYS A 306 9.85 23.30 -19.13
N SER A 307 10.03 23.28 -20.44
CA SER A 307 9.32 22.56 -21.50
C SER A 307 9.36 21.05 -21.31
N LEU A 308 8.26 20.39 -21.70
CA LEU A 308 8.14 18.94 -21.78
C LEU A 308 8.89 18.43 -23.02
N ASP A 309 9.89 17.58 -22.81
CA ASP A 309 10.52 16.80 -23.88
C ASP A 309 9.74 15.48 -24.07
N PRO A 310 9.23 15.19 -25.27
CA PRO A 310 8.34 14.06 -25.52
C PRO A 310 9.15 12.85 -25.98
N ASN A 311 9.74 12.09 -25.05
CA ASN A 311 10.27 10.76 -25.35
C ASN A 311 10.48 9.94 -24.07
N GLU A 312 9.40 9.53 -23.41
CA GLU A 312 9.44 8.32 -22.58
C GLU A 312 8.33 7.37 -23.04
N ALA A 313 8.78 6.30 -23.70
CA ALA A 313 7.95 5.19 -24.12
C ALA A 313 7.39 4.48 -22.89
N SER A 314 6.06 4.34 -22.90
CA SER A 314 5.27 3.54 -21.97
C SER A 314 5.74 2.08 -22.01
N ASP A 315 6.26 1.59 -20.89
CA ASP A 315 6.41 0.15 -20.64
C ASP A 315 5.53 -0.21 -19.45
N GLY A 316 4.25 -0.43 -19.74
CA GLY A 316 3.25 -0.93 -18.81
C GLY A 316 3.20 -2.46 -18.88
N SER A 317 3.81 -3.12 -17.90
CA SER A 317 3.54 -4.53 -17.61
C SER A 317 3.23 -4.68 -16.12
N ASP A 318 2.04 -4.23 -15.73
CA ASP A 318 1.44 -4.58 -14.43
C ASP A 318 0.94 -6.02 -14.52
N ASP A 319 1.84 -6.99 -14.30
CA ASP A 319 1.44 -8.37 -14.04
C ASP A 319 0.73 -8.41 -12.68
N GLU A 320 -0.60 -8.38 -12.69
CA GLU A 320 -1.51 -8.54 -11.53
C GLU A 320 -1.45 -9.96 -10.90
N GLY A 321 -0.39 -10.74 -11.17
CA GLY A 321 -0.17 -12.09 -10.65
C GLY A 321 0.63 -12.16 -9.34
N GLY A 322 0.40 -11.22 -8.41
CA GLY A 322 1.19 -11.06 -7.18
C GLY A 322 0.88 -12.05 -6.03
N GLY A 323 0.04 -13.06 -6.26
CA GLY A 323 -0.23 -14.11 -5.28
C GLY A 323 0.47 -15.40 -5.68
N VAL A 324 1.29 -15.99 -4.79
CA VAL A 324 1.70 -17.40 -4.94
C VAL A 324 0.48 -18.25 -4.61
N PRO A 325 -0.11 -19.00 -5.56
CA PRO A 325 -1.21 -19.89 -5.24
C PRO A 325 -0.67 -21.06 -4.42
N VAL A 326 -1.01 -21.09 -3.14
CA VAL A 326 -0.86 -22.28 -2.31
C VAL A 326 -2.18 -23.03 -2.43
N PHE A 327 -2.18 -24.12 -3.20
CA PHE A 327 -3.37 -24.94 -3.40
C PHE A 327 -3.85 -25.50 -2.06
N CYS A 328 -5.10 -25.19 -1.69
CA CYS A 328 -5.94 -26.11 -0.93
C CYS A 328 -6.82 -26.83 -1.96
N ARG A 329 -6.72 -28.16 -2.02
CA ARG A 329 -7.73 -29.00 -2.67
C ARG A 329 -8.84 -29.32 -1.69
#